data_AF-A0A2D6S3F2-F1
#
_entry.id   AF-A0A2D6S3F2-F1
#
_cell.length_a   1.000
_cell.length_b   1.000
_cell.length_c   1.000
_cell.angle_alpha   90.00
_cell.angle_beta   90.00
_cell.angle_gamma   90.00
#
_symmetry.space_group_name_H-M   'P 1'
#
loop_
_entity.id
_entity.type
_entity.pdbx_description
1 polymer ?
#
loop_
_entity_poly.entity_id
_entity_poly.type
_entity_poly.pdbx_seq_one_letter_code
_entity_poly.pdbx_strand_id
1 'polypeptide(L)' 'MPNEMQVELNEKIQKGLVKNMGNKIVEEPLEEALITVDTKTVYRVTSDIPNMIPSEGISISNEDLVSKP' A
#
# COMPACT_ATOMS: atom_id res chain seq x y z
N MET A 1 14.21 8.40 -1.86
CA MET A 1 13.54 8.69 -0.58
C MET A 1 12.20 7.98 -0.60
N PRO A 2 11.77 7.32 0.48
CA PRO A 2 10.41 6.77 0.56
C PRO A 2 9.41 7.89 0.30
N ASN A 3 8.42 7.63 -0.55
CA ASN A 3 7.35 8.60 -0.79
C ASN A 3 6.54 8.79 0.51
N GLU A 4 6.09 10.01 0.86
CA GLU A 4 5.36 10.28 2.11
C GLU A 4 4.16 9.34 2.30
N MET A 5 3.46 9.08 1.20
CA MET A 5 2.36 8.11 1.14
C MET A 5 2.77 6.70 1.57
N GLN A 6 3.96 6.21 1.20
CA GLN A 6 4.44 4.89 1.59
C GLN A 6 4.72 4.85 3.10
N VAL A 7 5.23 5.94 3.67
CA VAL A 7 5.49 6.05 5.12
C VAL A 7 4.16 5.97 5.88
N GLU A 8 3.17 6.78 5.51
CA GLU A 8 1.86 6.76 6.15
C GLU A 8 1.16 5.41 6.03
N LEU A 9 1.23 4.78 4.86
CA LEU A 9 0.66 3.45 4.65
C LEU A 9 1.36 2.40 5.52
N ASN A 10 2.68 2.44 5.62
CA ASN A 10 3.44 1.54 6.49
C ASN A 10 3.11 1.74 7.97
N GLU A 11 2.87 2.97 8.42
CA GLU A 11 2.40 3.20 9.79
C GLU A 11 1.02 2.56 10.04
N LYS A 12 0.10 2.63 9.08
CA LYS A 12 -1.22 1.99 9.19
C LYS A 12 -1.11 0.46 9.17
N ILE A 13 -0.21 -0.09 8.34
CA ILE A 13 0.10 -1.52 8.29
C ILE A 13 0.60 -1.99 9.66
N GLN A 14 1.58 -1.31 10.25
CA GLN A 14 2.12 -1.69 11.55
C GLN A 14 1.09 -1.61 12.69
N LYS A 15 0.08 -0.74 12.57
CA LYS A 15 -1.04 -0.66 13.51
C LYS A 15 -2.11 -1.73 13.27
N GLY A 16 -1.96 -2.59 12.26
CA GLY A 16 -2.94 -3.62 11.88
C GLY A 16 -4.24 -3.05 11.29
N LEU A 17 -4.19 -1.82 10.74
CA LEU A 17 -5.37 -1.10 10.26
C LEU A 17 -5.65 -1.31 8.77
N VAL A 18 -4.72 -1.95 8.06
CA VAL A 18 -4.78 -2.13 6.60
C VAL A 18 -5.21 -3.55 6.27
N LYS A 19 -6.23 -3.66 5.42
CA LYS A 19 -6.64 -4.91 4.78
C LYS A 19 -6.41 -4.80 3.29
N ASN A 20 -6.01 -5.91 2.68
CA ASN A 20 -6.02 -6.03 1.22
C ASN A 20 -7.46 -6.27 0.71
N MET A 21 -7.63 -6.24 -0.61
CA MET A 21 -8.91 -6.50 -1.28
C MET A 21 -9.48 -7.91 -1.01
N GLY A 22 -8.64 -8.85 -0.59
CA GLY A 22 -9.03 -10.19 -0.11
C GLY A 22 -9.45 -10.24 1.36
N ASN A 23 -9.64 -9.08 2.01
CA ASN A 23 -10.01 -8.92 3.42
C ASN A 23 -9.00 -9.49 4.44
N LYS A 24 -7.75 -9.75 4.03
CA LYS A 24 -6.66 -10.15 4.94
C LYS A 24 -5.93 -8.93 5.46
N ILE A 25 -5.55 -8.95 6.74
CA ILE A 25 -4.69 -7.93 7.33
C ILE A 25 -3.33 -7.98 6.63
N VAL A 26 -2.81 -6.82 6.26
CA VAL A 26 -1.44 -6.69 5.77
C VAL A 26 -0.54 -6.53 6.99
N GLU A 27 0.36 -7.48 7.21
CA GLU A 27 1.16 -7.55 8.45
C GLU A 27 2.54 -6.92 8.29
N GLU A 28 3.11 -6.99 7.09
CA GLU A 28 4.46 -6.52 6.83
C GLU A 28 4.45 -5.15 6.13
N PRO A 29 5.32 -4.20 6.52
CA PRO A 29 5.47 -2.94 5.81
C PRO A 29 5.97 -3.18 4.38
N LEU A 30 5.64 -2.26 3.48
CA LEU A 30 6.10 -2.25 2.10
C LEU A 30 7.50 -1.67 2.05
N GLU A 31 8.46 -2.45 1.57
CA GLU A 31 9.79 -1.98 1.19
C GLU A 31 9.73 -1.23 -0.14
N GLU A 32 9.06 -1.83 -1.12
CA GLU A 32 8.80 -1.28 -2.44
C GLU A 32 7.36 -1.59 -2.85
N ALA A 33 6.79 -0.70 -3.67
CA ALA A 33 5.44 -0.85 -4.14
C ALA A 33 5.19 -0.14 -5.47
N LEU A 34 4.25 -0.69 -6.23
CA LEU A 34 3.66 -0.05 -7.41
C LEU A 34 2.29 0.51 -7.05
N ILE A 35 1.96 1.66 -7.62
CA ILE A 35 0.63 2.25 -7.56
C ILE A 35 -0.01 2.18 -8.95
N THR A 36 -1.30 1.87 -9.01
CA THR A 36 -2.07 1.92 -10.25
C THR A 36 -2.14 3.35 -10.79
N VAL A 37 -2.29 3.50 -12.11
CA VAL A 37 -2.35 4.82 -12.77
C VAL A 37 -3.50 5.69 -12.25
N ASP A 38 -4.61 5.07 -11.85
CA ASP A 38 -5.75 5.76 -11.24
C ASP A 38 -5.56 6.09 -9.75
N THR A 39 -4.38 5.78 -9.21
CA THR A 39 -3.95 6.02 -7.84
C THR A 39 -4.85 5.41 -6.77
N LYS A 40 -5.53 4.30 -7.06
CA LYS A 40 -6.46 3.65 -6.11
C LYS A 40 -5.94 2.37 -5.49
N THR A 41 -4.89 1.76 -6.05
CA THR A 41 -4.42 0.46 -5.56
C THR A 41 -2.92 0.40 -5.52
N VAL A 42 -2.40 -0.12 -4.41
CA VAL A 42 -0.98 -0.39 -4.19
C VAL A 42 -0.74 -1.89 -4.25
N TYR A 43 0.30 -2.29 -4.98
CA TYR A 43 0.80 -3.67 -5.04
C TYR A 43 2.23 -3.72 -4.51
N ARG A 44 2.54 -4.72 -3.68
CA ARG A 44 3.89 -4.95 -3.16
C ARG A 44 4.84 -5.37 -4.27
N VAL A 45 6.09 -4.96 -4.16
CA VAL A 45 7.22 -5.58 -4.85
C VAL A 45 8.03 -6.36 -3.82
N THR A 46 8.36 -7.61 -4.13
CA THR A 46 9.21 -8.47 -3.29
C THR A 46 10.32 -9.03 -4.13
N SER A 47 11.58 -8.79 -3.73
CA SER A 47 12.76 -9.25 -4.48
C SER A 47 12.69 -8.87 -5.97
N ASP A 48 12.39 -7.60 -6.26
CA ASP A 48 12.20 -7.04 -7.61
C ASP A 48 11.04 -7.64 -8.43
N ILE A 49 10.17 -8.45 -7.81
CA ILE A 49 9.00 -9.05 -8.46
C ILE A 49 7.73 -8.35 -8.00
N PRO A 50 6.97 -7.69 -8.91
CA PRO A 50 5.67 -7.13 -8.59
C PRO A 50 4.63 -8.22 -8.33
N ASN A 51 4.03 -8.23 -7.14
CA ASN A 51 2.95 -9.14 -6.79
C ASN A 51 1.61 -8.53 -7.21
N MET A 52 1.22 -8.73 -8.48
CA MET A 52 -0.02 -8.20 -9.05
C MET A 52 -1.23 -9.15 -8.90
N ILE A 53 -1.36 -9.79 -7.74
CA ILE A 53 -2.52 -10.65 -7.44
C ILE A 53 -3.69 -9.73 -7.06
N PRO A 54 -4.85 -9.77 -7.75
CA PRO A 54 -5.94 -8.83 -7.49
C PRO A 54 -6.40 -8.77 -6.04
N SER A 55 -6.48 -9.91 -5.35
CA SER A 55 -6.86 -9.97 -3.93
C SER A 55 -5.80 -9.44 -2.96
N GLU A 56 -4.55 -9.29 -3.40
CA GLU A 56 -3.46 -8.75 -2.58
C GLU A 56 -3.32 -7.22 -2.70
N GLY A 57 -4.03 -6.60 -3.65
CA GLY A 57 -4.06 -5.15 -3.79
C GLY A 57 -4.52 -4.46 -2.51
N ILE A 58 -3.85 -3.37 -2.17
CA ILE A 58 -4.22 -2.51 -1.04
C ILE A 58 -4.96 -1.30 -1.62
N SER A 59 -6.24 -1.18 -1.30
CA SER A 59 -7.02 -0.01 -1.70
C SER A 59 -6.57 1.20 -0.90
N ILE A 60 -6.35 2.30 -1.59
CA ILE A 60 -5.98 3.60 -1.01
C ILE A 60 -7.04 4.63 -1.40
N SER A 61 -7.36 5.48 -0.44
CA SER A 61 -8.30 6.58 -0.57
C SER A 61 -7.55 7.83 -1.01
N ASN A 62 -8.25 8.82 -1.58
CA ASN A 62 -7.62 10.12 -1.84
C ASN A 62 -7.09 10.77 -0.55
N GLU A 63 -7.70 10.53 0.61
CA GLU A 63 -7.19 10.98 1.92
C GLU A 63 -5.82 10.38 2.27
N ASP A 64 -5.46 9.23 1.71
CA ASP A 64 -4.14 8.60 1.88
C ASP A 64 -3.08 9.20 0.92
N LEU A 65 -3.51 10.07 -0.01
CA LEU A 65 -2.67 10.71 -1.03
C LEU A 65 -2.46 12.21 -0.79
N VAL A 66 -3.23 12.83 0.12
CA VAL A 66 -3.08 14.25 0.43
C VAL A 66 -2.03 14.41 1.52
N SER A 67 -0.80 14.77 1.13
CA SER A 67 0.16 15.37 2.07
C SER A 67 -0.53 16.54 2.77
N LYS A 68 -0.62 16.45 4.10
CA LYS A 68 -1.11 17.57 4.92
C LYS A 68 -0.19 18.79 4.66
N PRO A 69 -0.74 20.00 4.46
CA PRO A 69 0.04 21.19 4.09
C PRO A 69 1.05 21.61 5.16
#